data_AF-A0A2E7HTA6-F1
#
_entry.id   AF-A0A2E7HTA6-F1
#
_cell.length_a   1.000
_cell.length_b   1.000
_cell.length_c   1.000
_cell.angle_alpha   90.00
_cell.angle_beta   90.00
_cell.angle_gamma   90.00
#
_symmetry.space_group_name_H-M   'P 1'
#
loop_
_entity.id
_entity.type
_entity.pdbx_description
1 polymer ?
#
loop_
_entity_poly.entity_id
_entity_poly.type
_entity_poly.pdbx_seq_one_letter_code
_entity_poly.pdbx_strand_id
1 'polypeptide(L)'
;MPSFLVSSIKREREPDLNQFRIEYVISDDIPVETYFMALNEREAIKMLARSCLKHLSGGKLSDQAVDCFVDAFANPGQPFLEAPEMLTVPEPLPDLEVVTENPIKNEDRQSTGETQKDSGEVFATTEDDQSEGSLPADPFRDSSDQKETKPKDKTSDEQNVFAAPPKETKPDPAIEHAEKKQVRDEEIILATTENQRRREEFENLCSMALSRVEELNLKLSILKIEEHNRWSDEWNCVPYPLPNETKEPSEHPEE
;
A
#
# COMPACT_ATOMS: atom_id res chain seq x y z
N MET A 1 29.43 -59.05 9.93
CA MET A 1 28.45 -58.50 10.88
C MET A 1 28.17 -57.06 10.46
N PRO A 2 27.09 -56.76 9.71
CA PRO A 2 26.80 -55.39 9.34
C PRO A 2 26.21 -54.66 10.55
N SER A 3 26.85 -53.56 10.91
CA SER A 3 26.40 -52.59 11.90
C SER A 3 25.22 -51.79 11.34
N PHE A 4 24.03 -52.00 11.91
CA PHE A 4 22.87 -51.16 11.64
C PHE A 4 23.03 -49.85 12.41
N LEU A 5 23.39 -48.78 11.69
CA LEU A 5 23.21 -47.41 12.15
C LEU A 5 21.70 -47.18 12.29
N VAL A 6 21.23 -47.14 13.54
CA VAL A 6 19.89 -46.67 13.86
C VAL A 6 19.89 -45.17 13.60
N SER A 7 19.32 -44.76 12.46
CA SER A 7 18.99 -43.36 12.21
C SER A 7 17.97 -42.92 13.25
N SER A 8 18.37 -42.05 14.17
CA SER A 8 17.47 -41.41 15.13
C SER A 8 16.51 -40.49 14.37
N ILE A 9 15.37 -41.05 13.95
CA ILE A 9 14.23 -40.27 13.50
C ILE A 9 13.78 -39.44 14.71
N LYS A 10 14.10 -38.15 14.72
CA LYS A 10 13.55 -37.18 15.67
C LYS A 10 12.04 -37.17 15.46
N ARG A 11 11.30 -37.88 16.31
CA ARG A 11 9.84 -37.72 16.37
C ARG A 11 9.60 -36.30 16.86
N GLU A 12 9.09 -35.44 15.99
CA GLU A 12 8.52 -34.17 16.40
C GLU A 12 7.36 -34.49 17.34
N ARG A 13 7.59 -34.31 18.64
CA ARG A 13 6.56 -34.44 19.66
C ARG A 13 5.68 -33.21 19.55
N GLU A 14 4.36 -33.42 19.47
CA GLU A 14 3.41 -32.30 19.55
C GLU A 14 3.73 -31.46 20.79
N PRO A 15 3.68 -30.13 20.68
CA PRO A 15 4.08 -29.28 21.79
C PRO A 15 3.11 -29.50 22.96
N ASP A 16 3.66 -29.83 24.12
CA ASP A 16 2.87 -30.14 25.31
C ASP A 16 2.13 -28.87 25.78
N LEU A 17 0.79 -28.93 25.84
CA LEU A 17 -0.02 -27.84 26.39
C LEU A 17 0.14 -27.77 27.91
N ASN A 18 0.38 -26.59 28.46
CA ASN A 18 0.41 -26.32 29.89
C ASN A 18 -0.96 -25.80 30.37
N GLN A 19 -1.27 -26.05 31.64
CA GLN A 19 -2.49 -25.55 32.26
C GLN A 19 -2.19 -24.23 32.96
N PHE A 20 -2.97 -23.20 32.62
CA PHE A 20 -2.91 -21.88 33.21
C PHE A 20 -4.15 -21.61 34.04
N ARG A 21 -3.97 -20.87 35.13
CA ARG A 21 -5.02 -20.44 36.04
C ARG A 21 -4.95 -18.93 36.14
N ILE A 22 -6.04 -18.28 35.74
CA ILE A 22 -6.13 -16.82 35.71
C ILE A 22 -7.26 -16.39 36.63
N GLU A 23 -6.91 -15.59 37.61
CA GLU A 23 -7.83 -14.92 38.51
C GLU A 23 -8.00 -13.46 38.07
N TYR A 24 -9.23 -13.06 37.78
CA TYR A 24 -9.52 -11.72 37.26
C TYR A 24 -10.87 -11.19 37.74
N VAL A 25 -11.04 -9.88 37.69
CA VAL A 25 -12.27 -9.14 38.00
C VAL A 25 -12.74 -8.41 36.75
N ILE A 26 -14.04 -8.42 36.47
CA ILE A 26 -14.66 -7.64 35.40
C ILE A 26 -15.63 -6.63 36.01
N SER A 27 -15.48 -5.35 35.68
CA SER A 27 -16.37 -4.25 36.06
C SER A 27 -16.65 -4.17 37.57
N ASP A 28 -15.63 -4.40 38.40
CA ASP A 28 -15.70 -4.41 39.87
C ASP A 28 -16.64 -5.48 40.47
N ASP A 29 -16.89 -6.58 39.74
CA ASP A 29 -17.63 -7.74 40.24
C ASP A 29 -16.75 -8.67 41.11
N ILE A 30 -17.29 -9.82 41.50
CA ILE A 30 -16.58 -10.85 42.27
C ILE A 30 -15.44 -11.44 41.43
N PRO A 31 -14.25 -11.68 42.02
CA PRO A 31 -13.15 -12.36 41.33
C PRO A 31 -13.58 -13.71 40.75
N VAL A 32 -13.23 -13.94 39.49
CA VAL A 32 -13.47 -15.17 38.75
C VAL A 32 -12.15 -15.85 38.48
N GLU A 33 -12.11 -17.16 38.72
CA GLU A 33 -10.99 -18.02 38.40
C GLU A 33 -11.33 -18.86 37.17
N THR A 34 -10.47 -18.81 36.15
CA THR A 34 -10.65 -19.59 34.92
C THR A 34 -9.36 -20.34 34.57
N TYR A 35 -9.55 -21.55 34.03
CA TYR A 35 -8.46 -22.44 33.65
C TYR A 35 -8.37 -22.53 32.13
N PHE A 36 -7.16 -22.37 31.60
CA PHE A 36 -6.88 -22.44 30.16
C PHE A 36 -5.80 -23.50 29.89
N MET A 37 -5.87 -24.14 28.72
CA MET A 37 -4.82 -25.01 28.22
C MET A 37 -4.14 -24.28 27.07
N ALA A 38 -2.88 -23.90 27.23
CA ALA A 38 -2.15 -23.11 26.25
C ALA A 38 -0.68 -23.55 26.16
N LEU A 39 0.00 -23.17 25.07
CA LEU A 39 1.41 -23.51 24.86
C LEU A 39 2.36 -22.63 25.69
N ASN A 40 1.91 -21.44 26.04
CA ASN A 40 2.67 -20.36 26.64
C ASN A 40 1.70 -19.35 27.28
N GLU A 41 2.22 -18.50 28.16
CA GLU A 41 1.40 -17.59 28.97
C GLU A 41 0.69 -16.55 28.11
N ARG A 42 1.34 -16.14 27.01
CA ARG A 42 0.79 -15.22 26.01
C ARG A 42 -0.46 -15.79 25.33
N GLU A 43 -0.46 -17.07 24.95
CA GLU A 43 -1.64 -17.73 24.38
C GLU A 43 -2.77 -17.88 25.41
N ALA A 44 -2.43 -18.15 26.68
CA ALA A 44 -3.44 -18.15 27.75
C ALA A 44 -4.11 -16.78 27.91
N ILE A 45 -3.34 -15.69 27.81
CA ILE A 45 -3.87 -14.31 27.82
C ILE A 45 -4.75 -14.03 26.60
N LYS A 46 -4.38 -14.53 25.40
CA LYS A 46 -5.25 -14.43 24.22
C LYS A 46 -6.58 -15.16 24.43
N MET A 47 -6.54 -16.36 25.01
CA MET A 47 -7.77 -17.11 25.33
C MET A 47 -8.64 -16.36 26.34
N LEU A 48 -8.03 -15.74 27.35
CA LEU A 48 -8.74 -14.86 28.28
C LEU A 48 -9.42 -13.71 27.53
N ALA A 49 -8.69 -12.98 26.68
CA ALA A 49 -9.23 -11.88 25.88
C ALA A 49 -10.42 -12.33 25.01
N ARG A 50 -10.31 -13.48 24.34
CA ARG A 50 -11.43 -14.09 23.58
C ARG A 50 -12.64 -14.34 24.46
N SER A 51 -12.43 -14.90 25.65
CA SER A 51 -13.51 -15.18 26.61
C SER A 51 -14.20 -13.90 27.12
N CYS A 52 -13.43 -12.81 27.23
CA CYS A 52 -13.90 -11.52 27.68
C CYS A 52 -14.65 -10.71 26.61
N LEU A 53 -14.58 -11.10 25.34
CA LEU A 53 -15.23 -10.41 24.22
C LEU A 53 -16.73 -10.21 24.42
N LYS A 54 -17.39 -11.16 25.11
CA LYS A 54 -18.82 -11.11 25.46
C LYS A 54 -19.20 -9.95 26.39
N HIS A 55 -18.22 -9.32 27.06
CA HIS A 55 -18.41 -8.19 27.97
C HIS A 55 -18.11 -6.83 27.32
N LEU A 56 -17.65 -6.84 26.06
CA LEU A 56 -17.36 -5.63 25.29
C LEU A 56 -18.61 -5.15 24.54
N SER A 57 -18.68 -3.84 24.32
CA SER A 57 -19.83 -3.17 23.72
C SER A 57 -19.76 -3.19 22.20
N GLY A 58 -20.29 -4.22 21.55
CA GLY A 58 -20.18 -4.32 20.10
C GLY A 58 -21.06 -5.41 19.50
N GLY A 59 -21.36 -5.26 18.21
CA GLY A 59 -21.91 -6.35 17.42
C GLY A 59 -20.90 -7.49 17.23
N LYS A 60 -21.29 -8.49 16.45
CA LYS A 60 -20.38 -9.59 16.08
C LYS A 60 -19.19 -9.02 15.29
N LEU A 61 -17.98 -9.32 15.74
CA LEU A 61 -16.74 -9.03 15.02
C LEU A 61 -16.46 -10.11 13.98
N SER A 62 -15.71 -9.75 12.93
CA SER A 62 -15.12 -10.75 12.05
C SER A 62 -14.01 -11.52 12.77
N ASP A 63 -13.73 -12.75 12.35
CA ASP A 63 -12.68 -13.57 12.96
C ASP A 63 -11.31 -12.87 12.92
N GLN A 64 -11.00 -12.20 11.79
CA GLN A 64 -9.78 -11.39 11.65
C GLN A 64 -9.70 -10.26 12.69
N ALA A 65 -10.82 -9.57 12.97
CA ALA A 65 -10.85 -8.51 13.96
C ALA A 65 -10.69 -9.07 15.39
N VAL A 66 -11.25 -10.27 15.66
CA VAL A 66 -11.04 -10.97 16.93
C VAL A 66 -9.58 -11.34 17.12
N ASP A 67 -8.94 -11.88 16.09
CA ASP A 67 -7.53 -12.26 16.11
C ASP A 67 -6.63 -11.04 16.36
N CYS A 68 -6.86 -9.95 15.62
CA CYS A 68 -6.14 -8.68 15.84
C CYS A 68 -6.32 -8.16 17.26
N PHE A 69 -7.54 -8.22 17.79
CA PHE A 69 -7.85 -7.78 19.16
C PHE A 69 -7.11 -8.60 20.22
N VAL A 70 -7.13 -9.93 20.11
CA VAL A 70 -6.50 -10.79 21.13
C VAL A 70 -4.99 -10.69 21.08
N ASP A 71 -4.41 -10.54 19.89
CA ASP A 71 -2.98 -10.33 19.71
C ASP A 71 -2.55 -8.96 20.24
N ALA A 72 -3.35 -7.91 19.99
CA ALA A 72 -3.13 -6.58 20.55
C ALA A 72 -3.21 -6.57 22.09
N PHE A 73 -4.16 -7.32 22.67
CA PHE A 73 -4.32 -7.41 24.11
C PHE A 73 -3.16 -8.14 24.78
N ALA A 74 -2.73 -9.27 24.22
CA ALA A 74 -1.65 -10.07 24.78
C ALA A 74 -0.27 -9.39 24.68
N ASN A 75 -0.10 -8.48 23.71
CA ASN A 75 1.18 -7.88 23.34
C ASN A 75 1.12 -6.35 23.38
N PRO A 76 0.93 -5.73 24.57
CA PRO A 76 0.82 -4.29 24.67
C PRO A 76 2.10 -3.60 24.18
N GLY A 77 1.96 -2.71 23.19
CA GLY A 77 3.09 -1.93 22.65
C GLY A 77 3.92 -2.64 21.58
N GLN A 78 3.57 -3.86 21.16
CA GLN A 78 4.18 -4.53 20.01
C GLN A 78 3.22 -4.48 18.80
N PRO A 79 3.76 -4.50 17.56
CA PRO A 79 2.92 -4.67 16.38
C PRO A 79 2.23 -6.05 16.42
N PHE A 80 0.91 -6.05 16.33
CA PHE A 80 0.07 -7.26 16.36
C PHE A 80 -0.52 -7.60 14.99
N LEU A 81 -0.40 -6.71 14.01
CA LEU A 81 -0.81 -6.90 12.63
C LEU A 81 0.34 -6.48 11.72
N GLU A 82 0.65 -7.30 10.73
CA GLU A 82 1.68 -7.00 9.73
C GLU A 82 1.16 -5.95 8.74
N ALA A 83 2.02 -4.99 8.38
CA ALA A 83 1.66 -3.96 7.42
C ALA A 83 1.44 -4.60 6.03
N PRO A 84 0.38 -4.22 5.30
CA PRO A 84 0.08 -4.81 4.01
C PRO A 84 1.17 -4.48 2.97
N GLU A 85 1.50 -5.46 2.12
CA GLU A 85 2.40 -5.25 1.00
C GLU A 85 1.80 -4.27 -0.01
N MET A 86 2.57 -3.22 -0.35
CA MET A 86 2.15 -2.18 -1.30
C MET A 86 2.62 -2.53 -2.72
N LEU A 87 1.73 -2.33 -3.69
CA LEU A 87 2.06 -2.42 -5.11
C LEU A 87 3.09 -1.34 -5.47
N THR A 88 4.13 -1.74 -6.22
CA THR A 88 5.17 -0.83 -6.70
C THR A 88 4.62 0.04 -7.82
N VAL A 89 4.98 1.32 -7.78
CA VAL A 89 4.60 2.29 -8.81
C VAL A 89 5.57 2.14 -10.00
N PRO A 90 5.09 2.08 -11.25
CA PRO A 90 5.95 1.98 -12.43
C PRO A 90 7.00 3.09 -12.55
N GLU A 91 8.22 2.74 -13.00
CA GLU A 91 9.38 3.64 -13.11
C GLU A 91 9.17 4.79 -14.13
N PRO A 92 9.84 5.96 -13.92
CA PRO A 92 9.84 7.09 -14.85
C PRO A 92 10.12 6.66 -16.30
N LEU A 93 9.26 7.08 -17.24
CA LEU A 93 9.51 6.85 -18.66
C LEU A 93 10.63 7.83 -19.04
N PRO A 94 11.61 7.42 -19.88
CA PRO A 94 12.61 8.34 -20.38
C PRO A 94 11.94 9.53 -21.06
N ASP A 95 12.42 10.74 -20.76
CA ASP A 95 12.01 11.93 -21.47
C ASP A 95 12.38 11.77 -22.94
N LEU A 96 11.42 12.03 -23.83
CA LEU A 96 11.73 12.15 -25.25
C LEU A 96 12.67 13.35 -25.39
N GLU A 97 13.95 13.08 -25.67
CA GLU A 97 14.86 14.08 -26.21
C GLU A 97 14.28 14.53 -27.54
N VAL A 98 13.43 15.56 -27.50
CA VAL A 98 13.12 16.33 -28.69
C VAL A 98 14.47 16.86 -29.14
N VAL A 99 15.02 16.30 -30.21
CA VAL A 99 16.11 16.93 -30.97
C VAL A 99 15.52 18.24 -31.45
N THR A 100 15.61 19.25 -30.58
CA THR A 100 15.52 20.63 -30.96
C THR A 100 16.72 20.80 -31.86
N GLU A 101 16.49 20.70 -33.17
CA GLU A 101 17.47 21.09 -34.17
C GLU A 101 18.01 22.44 -33.71
N ASN A 102 19.27 22.43 -33.26
CA ASN A 102 19.94 23.60 -32.74
C ASN A 102 19.73 24.73 -33.75
N PRO A 103 19.11 25.87 -33.39
CA PRO A 103 19.10 27.01 -34.28
C PRO A 103 20.56 27.36 -34.55
N ILE A 104 20.89 27.37 -35.83
CA ILE A 104 22.21 27.64 -36.39
C ILE A 104 22.89 28.73 -35.57
N LYS A 105 24.03 28.37 -34.95
CA LYS A 105 24.95 29.31 -34.32
C LYS A 105 25.39 30.33 -35.38
N ASN A 106 24.83 31.53 -35.34
CA ASN A 106 25.51 32.70 -35.87
C ASN A 106 26.30 33.30 -34.72
N GLU A 107 27.60 33.00 -34.73
CA GLU A 107 28.59 33.77 -33.99
C GLU A 107 28.61 35.19 -34.56
N ASP A 108 28.36 36.20 -33.73
CA ASP A 108 29.30 37.31 -33.59
C ASP A 108 28.94 38.30 -32.45
N ARG A 109 29.99 38.60 -31.67
CA ARG A 109 30.30 39.84 -30.93
C ARG A 109 29.72 40.10 -29.52
N GLN A 110 30.60 39.76 -28.56
CA GLN A 110 31.24 40.64 -27.55
C GLN A 110 30.40 41.42 -26.52
N SER A 111 30.72 41.10 -25.26
CA SER A 111 30.84 41.99 -24.08
C SER A 111 29.54 42.63 -23.60
N THR A 112 29.11 42.50 -22.36
CA THR A 112 29.84 42.85 -21.12
C THR A 112 28.99 42.35 -19.95
N GLY A 113 29.62 41.93 -18.85
CA GLY A 113 28.89 41.52 -17.65
C GLY A 113 28.20 42.69 -16.94
N GLU A 114 27.20 42.38 -16.10
CA GLU A 114 27.12 42.81 -14.71
C GLU A 114 25.84 42.27 -14.04
N THR A 115 25.98 41.98 -12.75
CA THR A 115 24.98 41.44 -11.84
C THR A 115 24.30 42.59 -11.08
N GLN A 116 22.96 42.61 -11.01
CA GLN A 116 22.16 43.21 -9.92
C GLN A 116 20.68 42.81 -10.14
N LYS A 117 19.99 42.06 -9.26
CA LYS A 117 19.36 42.47 -7.99
C LYS A 117 18.56 43.78 -8.07
N ASP A 118 17.24 43.67 -8.18
CA ASP A 118 16.23 44.46 -7.44
C ASP A 118 14.85 43.77 -7.65
N SER A 119 14.15 43.16 -6.69
CA SER A 119 13.33 43.69 -5.58
C SER A 119 12.36 44.84 -5.91
N GLY A 120 11.09 44.66 -5.52
CA GLY A 120 10.05 45.70 -5.40
C GLY A 120 8.89 45.52 -6.39
N GLU A 121 7.81 44.82 -6.04
CA GLU A 121 6.63 45.29 -5.30
C GLU A 121 5.57 46.06 -6.13
N VAL A 122 4.38 45.43 -6.20
CA VAL A 122 3.02 45.96 -5.95
C VAL A 122 2.45 47.09 -6.83
N PHE A 123 1.30 46.83 -7.47
CA PHE A 123 -0.01 47.54 -7.39
C PHE A 123 -0.90 47.06 -8.56
N ALA A 124 -1.95 46.28 -8.32
CA ALA A 124 -3.33 46.65 -8.01
C ALA A 124 -4.18 47.10 -9.22
N THR A 125 -5.21 46.28 -9.49
CA THR A 125 -6.61 46.62 -9.89
C THR A 125 -6.86 47.68 -10.98
N THR A 126 -7.57 47.29 -12.04
CA THR A 126 -8.92 47.84 -12.35
C THR A 126 -9.65 47.02 -13.41
N GLU A 127 -10.97 47.06 -13.31
CA GLU A 127 -11.99 46.31 -14.03
C GLU A 127 -12.40 46.98 -15.36
N ASP A 128 -13.17 46.21 -16.14
CA ASP A 128 -14.10 46.57 -17.22
C ASP A 128 -13.57 47.21 -18.51
N ASP A 129 -13.81 46.55 -19.67
CA ASP A 129 -14.78 47.06 -20.65
C ASP A 129 -15.13 46.00 -21.72
N GLN A 130 -16.38 46.03 -22.18
CA GLN A 130 -16.96 45.20 -23.25
C GLN A 130 -16.53 45.71 -24.63
N SER A 131 -16.31 44.81 -25.61
CA SER A 131 -16.79 45.05 -26.99
C SER A 131 -16.64 43.82 -27.88
N GLU A 132 -17.76 43.39 -28.46
CA GLU A 132 -17.82 42.55 -29.66
C GLU A 132 -17.13 43.23 -30.85
N GLY A 133 -16.51 42.45 -31.74
CA GLY A 133 -15.90 42.97 -32.96
C GLY A 133 -15.46 41.89 -33.92
N SER A 134 -16.39 41.36 -34.71
CA SER A 134 -16.13 40.55 -35.91
C SER A 134 -15.14 41.23 -36.86
N LEU A 135 -14.10 40.51 -37.26
CA LEU A 135 -13.18 40.94 -38.31
C LEU A 135 -13.80 40.73 -39.71
N PRO A 136 -13.60 41.65 -40.66
CA PRO A 136 -14.25 41.65 -41.96
C PRO A 136 -13.57 40.72 -42.98
N ALA A 137 -14.39 40.09 -43.82
CA ALA A 137 -13.95 39.30 -44.96
C ALA A 137 -13.41 40.21 -46.10
N ASP A 138 -12.26 39.81 -46.65
CA ASP A 138 -11.56 40.45 -47.77
C ASP A 138 -12.35 40.31 -49.10
N PRO A 139 -12.60 41.41 -49.83
CA PRO A 139 -13.44 41.44 -51.04
C PRO A 139 -12.69 41.21 -52.37
N PHE A 140 -11.45 40.71 -52.38
CA PHE A 140 -10.64 40.61 -53.62
C PHE A 140 -10.36 39.19 -54.15
N ARG A 141 -11.37 38.32 -54.30
CA ARG A 141 -11.18 37.16 -55.20
C ARG A 141 -12.44 36.76 -55.95
N ASP A 142 -12.57 37.41 -57.09
CA ASP A 142 -13.62 37.25 -58.10
C ASP A 142 -13.43 35.98 -58.95
N SER A 143 -14.49 35.17 -58.94
CA SER A 143 -15.19 34.40 -59.99
C SER A 143 -14.50 33.59 -61.10
N SER A 144 -15.16 32.44 -61.33
CA SER A 144 -15.32 31.64 -62.56
C SER A 144 -14.12 30.76 -62.97
N ASP A 145 -14.29 29.48 -63.34
CA ASP A 145 -15.34 28.98 -64.24
C ASP A 145 -15.63 27.48 -64.07
N GLN A 146 -16.82 27.10 -64.51
CA GLN A 146 -17.50 25.81 -64.38
C GLN A 146 -16.85 24.66 -65.17
N LYS A 147 -17.01 23.43 -64.67
CA LYS A 147 -17.61 22.33 -65.47
C LYS A 147 -17.99 21.12 -64.60
N GLU A 148 -19.28 20.80 -64.65
CA GLU A 148 -19.87 19.59 -64.11
C GLU A 148 -19.63 18.35 -65.01
N THR A 149 -19.86 17.19 -64.39
CA THR A 149 -20.42 15.93 -64.93
C THR A 149 -19.48 14.76 -65.32
N LYS A 150 -19.45 13.82 -64.36
CA LYS A 150 -19.90 12.40 -64.44
C LYS A 150 -18.88 11.26 -64.71
N PRO A 151 -19.18 10.07 -64.16
CA PRO A 151 -18.20 9.06 -63.74
C PRO A 151 -17.98 7.98 -64.80
N LYS A 152 -16.90 7.20 -64.64
CA LYS A 152 -16.80 5.87 -65.22
C LYS A 152 -15.83 4.99 -64.43
N ASP A 153 -16.42 4.08 -63.66
CA ASP A 153 -15.83 2.77 -63.38
C ASP A 153 -15.42 2.11 -64.69
N LYS A 154 -14.16 1.70 -64.79
CA LYS A 154 -13.70 0.51 -65.52
C LYS A 154 -12.37 0.05 -64.94
N THR A 155 -12.46 -0.94 -64.06
CA THR A 155 -11.64 -2.17 -64.05
C THR A 155 -10.32 -2.11 -64.83
N SER A 156 -9.22 -2.13 -64.10
CA SER A 156 -7.99 -2.77 -64.54
C SER A 156 -7.32 -3.42 -63.33
N ASP A 157 -7.66 -4.69 -63.10
CA ASP A 157 -6.78 -5.62 -62.39
C ASP A 157 -5.51 -5.79 -63.22
N GLU A 158 -4.55 -4.90 -63.00
CA GLU A 158 -3.15 -5.19 -63.28
C GLU A 158 -2.48 -5.39 -61.93
N GLN A 159 -2.29 -6.67 -61.57
CA GLN A 159 -1.41 -7.08 -60.50
C GLN A 159 0.00 -6.56 -60.81
N ASN A 160 0.32 -5.39 -60.30
CA ASN A 160 1.65 -4.84 -60.36
C ASN A 160 2.52 -5.63 -59.37
N VAL A 161 3.22 -6.64 -59.87
CA VAL A 161 4.16 -7.49 -59.10
C VAL A 161 5.38 -6.69 -58.59
N PHE A 162 5.48 -5.40 -58.96
CA PHE A 162 6.47 -4.43 -58.47
C PHE A 162 5.84 -3.32 -57.60
N ALA A 163 4.63 -3.50 -57.07
CA ALA A 163 4.12 -2.60 -56.05
C ALA A 163 5.05 -2.65 -54.83
N ALA A 164 5.70 -1.53 -54.53
CA ALA A 164 6.49 -1.38 -53.31
C ALA A 164 5.64 -1.83 -52.11
N PRO A 165 6.23 -2.54 -51.12
CA PRO A 165 5.48 -2.95 -49.94
C PRO A 165 4.76 -1.71 -49.38
N PRO A 166 3.48 -1.83 -48.97
CA PRO A 166 2.76 -0.70 -48.41
C PRO A 166 3.63 -0.10 -47.32
N LYS A 167 3.98 1.19 -47.46
CA LYS A 167 4.73 1.90 -46.43
C LYS A 167 3.83 1.92 -45.21
N GLU A 168 4.08 1.00 -44.28
CA GLU A 168 3.52 1.09 -42.95
C GLU A 168 3.92 2.47 -42.41
N THR A 169 2.93 3.36 -42.29
CA THR A 169 3.11 4.64 -41.62
C THR A 169 3.48 4.31 -40.19
N LYS A 170 4.78 4.38 -39.87
CA LYS A 170 5.25 4.31 -38.49
C LYS A 170 4.45 5.38 -37.72
N PRO A 171 3.79 5.01 -36.60
CA PRO A 171 3.12 5.98 -35.76
C PRO A 171 4.13 7.06 -35.37
N ASP A 172 3.65 8.30 -35.21
CA ASP A 172 4.49 9.39 -34.72
C ASP A 172 5.04 8.99 -33.33
N PRO A 173 6.37 9.00 -33.12
CA PRO A 173 6.97 8.71 -31.82
C PRO A 173 6.38 9.54 -30.67
N ALA A 174 5.88 10.75 -30.95
CA ALA A 174 5.20 11.59 -29.97
C ALA A 174 3.86 10.99 -29.52
N ILE A 175 3.11 10.38 -30.44
CA ILE A 175 1.82 9.72 -30.14
C ILE A 175 2.07 8.43 -29.35
N GLU A 176 3.06 7.62 -29.75
CA GLU A 176 3.40 6.39 -28.99
C GLU A 176 3.89 6.68 -27.57
N HIS A 177 4.66 7.77 -27.37
CA HIS A 177 5.09 8.17 -26.03
C HIS A 177 3.95 8.72 -25.19
N ALA A 178 3.03 9.50 -25.79
CA ALA A 178 1.83 9.96 -25.12
C ALA A 178 0.92 8.80 -24.68
N GLU A 179 0.73 7.79 -25.55
CA GLU A 179 -0.01 6.58 -25.21
C GLU A 179 0.67 5.78 -24.09
N LYS A 180 1.99 5.58 -24.16
CA LYS A 180 2.77 4.92 -23.10
C LYS A 180 2.69 5.67 -21.77
N LYS A 181 2.71 7.00 -21.82
CA LYS A 181 2.55 7.85 -20.64
C LYS A 181 1.15 7.69 -20.05
N GLN A 182 0.11 7.69 -20.89
CA GLN A 182 -1.26 7.50 -20.43
C GLN A 182 -1.46 6.11 -19.78
N VAL A 183 -1.01 5.03 -20.43
CA VAL A 183 -1.10 3.67 -19.87
C VAL A 183 -0.40 3.60 -18.52
N ARG A 184 0.77 4.22 -18.41
CA ARG A 184 1.49 4.28 -17.16
C ARG A 184 0.74 5.09 -16.10
N ASP A 185 0.23 6.26 -16.44
CA ASP A 185 -0.52 7.10 -15.52
C ASP A 185 -1.76 6.35 -14.99
N GLU A 186 -2.43 5.57 -15.83
CA GLU A 186 -3.51 4.66 -15.44
C GLU A 186 -3.03 3.56 -14.47
N GLU A 187 -1.90 2.91 -14.74
CA GLU A 187 -1.30 1.92 -13.83
C GLU A 187 -0.91 2.53 -12.47
N ILE A 188 -0.40 3.76 -12.46
CA ILE A 188 -0.09 4.51 -11.24
C ILE A 188 -1.37 4.76 -10.44
N ILE A 189 -2.44 5.22 -11.10
CA ILE A 189 -3.73 5.47 -10.44
C ILE A 189 -4.29 4.17 -9.84
N LEU A 190 -4.22 3.06 -10.56
CA LEU A 190 -4.69 1.76 -10.06
C LEU A 190 -3.85 1.29 -8.85
N ALA A 191 -2.53 1.36 -8.93
CA ALA A 191 -1.65 0.97 -7.83
C ALA A 191 -1.84 1.86 -6.59
N THR A 192 -1.99 3.18 -6.78
CA THR A 192 -2.18 4.13 -5.68
C THR A 192 -3.54 3.97 -4.99
N THR A 193 -4.62 3.77 -5.76
CA THR A 193 -5.96 3.53 -5.21
C THR A 193 -6.05 2.22 -4.43
N GLU A 194 -5.47 1.15 -4.95
CA GLU A 194 -5.45 -0.15 -4.26
C GLU A 194 -4.56 -0.09 -2.99
N ASN A 195 -3.41 0.57 -3.05
CA ASN A 195 -2.56 0.77 -1.87
C ASN A 195 -3.28 1.59 -0.80
N GLN A 196 -4.04 2.62 -1.20
CA GLN A 196 -4.83 3.42 -0.27
C GLN A 196 -5.91 2.57 0.41
N ARG A 197 -6.65 1.75 -0.35
CA ARG A 197 -7.65 0.82 0.20
C ARG A 197 -7.04 -0.13 1.23
N ARG A 198 -5.89 -0.73 0.92
CA ARG A 198 -5.18 -1.64 1.84
C ARG A 198 -4.76 -0.95 3.14
N ARG A 199 -4.29 0.30 3.07
CA ARG A 199 -3.94 1.09 4.27
C ARG A 199 -5.16 1.39 5.11
N GLU A 200 -6.25 1.84 4.50
CA GLU A 200 -7.49 2.14 5.22
C GLU A 200 -8.04 0.90 5.93
N GLU A 201 -8.03 -0.26 5.28
CA GLU A 201 -8.43 -1.53 5.91
C GLU A 201 -7.54 -1.90 7.10
N PHE A 202 -6.22 -1.77 6.93
CA PHE A 202 -5.26 -2.00 8.02
C PHE A 202 -5.48 -1.05 9.20
N GLU A 203 -5.59 0.25 8.95
CA GLU A 203 -5.82 1.27 9.97
C GLU A 203 -7.16 1.08 10.68
N ASN A 204 -8.21 0.71 9.94
CA ASN A 204 -9.52 0.39 10.51
C ASN A 204 -9.46 -0.82 11.44
N LEU A 205 -8.75 -1.89 11.05
CA LEU A 205 -8.56 -3.05 11.89
C LEU A 205 -7.75 -2.72 13.15
N CYS A 206 -6.64 -1.98 13.00
CA CYS A 206 -5.79 -1.57 14.12
C CYS A 206 -6.55 -0.67 15.10
N SER A 207 -7.23 0.37 14.61
CA SER A 207 -7.99 1.30 15.45
C SER A 207 -9.13 0.59 16.19
N MET A 208 -9.84 -0.31 15.51
CA MET A 208 -10.87 -1.13 16.14
C MET A 208 -10.29 -2.03 17.24
N ALA A 209 -9.20 -2.75 16.95
CA ALA A 209 -8.56 -3.64 17.91
C ALA A 209 -8.09 -2.86 19.16
N LEU A 210 -7.42 -1.73 18.96
CA LEU A 210 -6.95 -0.87 20.06
C LEU A 210 -8.10 -0.31 20.90
N SER A 211 -9.17 0.18 20.27
CA SER A 211 -10.35 0.66 20.98
C SER A 211 -10.98 -0.44 21.86
N ARG A 212 -10.98 -1.69 21.39
CA ARG A 212 -11.46 -2.85 22.16
C ARG A 212 -10.53 -3.21 23.31
N VAL A 213 -9.23 -3.13 23.10
CA VAL A 213 -8.23 -3.33 24.15
C VAL A 213 -8.40 -2.29 25.24
N GLU A 214 -8.57 -1.01 24.88
CA GLU A 214 -8.83 0.07 25.83
C GLU A 214 -10.12 -0.17 26.62
N GLU A 215 -11.21 -0.52 25.94
CA GLU A 215 -12.47 -0.85 26.61
C GLU A 215 -12.32 -2.03 27.58
N LEU A 216 -11.61 -3.09 27.17
CA LEU A 216 -11.37 -4.23 28.04
C LEU A 216 -10.50 -3.85 29.23
N ASN A 217 -9.43 -3.08 29.03
CA ASN A 217 -8.53 -2.63 30.10
C ASN A 217 -9.23 -1.76 31.15
N LEU A 218 -10.29 -1.03 30.78
CA LEU A 218 -11.10 -0.28 31.74
C LEU A 218 -12.00 -1.16 32.61
N LYS A 219 -12.36 -2.35 32.11
CA LYS A 219 -13.28 -3.28 32.78
C LYS A 219 -12.57 -4.42 33.48
N LEU A 220 -11.48 -4.92 32.90
CA LEU A 220 -10.79 -6.14 33.32
C LEU A 220 -9.59 -5.78 34.19
N SER A 221 -9.54 -6.37 35.38
CA SER A 221 -8.37 -6.35 36.25
C SER A 221 -7.90 -7.77 36.48
N ILE A 222 -6.70 -8.10 35.98
CA ILE A 222 -6.08 -9.41 36.20
C ILE A 222 -5.38 -9.37 37.56
N LEU A 223 -5.80 -10.23 38.48
CA LEU A 223 -5.26 -10.31 39.83
C LEU A 223 -4.06 -11.25 39.90
N LYS A 224 -4.18 -12.42 39.27
CA LYS A 224 -3.16 -13.46 39.32
C LYS A 224 -3.14 -14.30 38.05
N ILE A 225 -1.95 -14.63 37.59
CA ILE A 225 -1.72 -15.64 36.54
C ILE A 225 -0.79 -16.68 37.13
N GLU A 226 -1.14 -17.95 36.99
CA GLU A 226 -0.30 -19.06 37.39
C GLU A 226 -0.26 -20.15 36.33
N GLU A 227 0.85 -20.86 36.30
CA GLU A 227 1.10 -22.03 35.46
C GLU A 227 1.21 -23.28 36.34
N HIS A 228 0.53 -24.37 35.94
CA HIS A 228 0.63 -25.65 36.61
C HIS A 228 1.92 -26.37 36.21
N ASN A 229 2.79 -26.62 37.19
CA ASN A 229 3.94 -27.48 37.01
C ASN A 229 3.53 -28.94 37.21
N ARG A 230 3.40 -29.68 36.11
CA ARG A 230 3.04 -31.10 36.11
C ARG A 230 3.99 -32.02 36.88
N TRP A 231 5.22 -31.59 37.15
CA TRP A 231 6.26 -32.43 37.74
C TRP A 231 6.32 -32.26 39.25
N SER A 232 6.09 -31.05 39.75
CA SER A 232 5.97 -30.77 41.20
C SER A 232 4.54 -30.77 41.71
N ASP A 233 3.54 -30.77 40.82
CA ASP A 233 2.11 -30.58 41.13
C ASP A 233 1.83 -29.26 41.88
N GLU A 234 2.63 -28.23 41.58
CA GLU A 234 2.53 -26.90 42.17
C GLU A 234 2.16 -25.85 41.11
N TRP A 235 1.60 -24.73 41.57
CA TRP A 235 1.28 -23.58 40.74
C TRP A 235 2.35 -22.51 40.86
N ASN A 236 2.94 -22.13 39.74
CA ASN A 236 3.96 -21.09 39.67
C ASN A 236 3.33 -19.76 39.23
N CYS A 237 3.61 -18.67 39.96
CA CYS A 237 3.16 -17.34 39.55
C CYS A 237 3.87 -16.88 38.28
N VAL A 238 3.09 -16.44 37.30
CA VAL A 238 3.56 -15.81 36.08
C VAL A 238 3.52 -14.28 36.27
N PRO A 239 4.59 -13.55 35.95
CA PRO A 239 4.58 -12.09 36.03
C PRO A 239 3.61 -11.50 34.99
N TYR A 240 2.82 -10.49 35.41
CA TYR A 240 1.95 -9.74 34.53
C TYR A 240 2.08 -8.23 34.80
N PRO A 241 2.21 -7.35 33.78
CA PRO A 241 2.27 -7.65 32.35
C PRO A 241 3.48 -8.52 31.95
N LEU A 242 3.35 -9.30 30.87
CA LEU A 242 4.45 -10.12 30.37
C LEU A 242 5.62 -9.23 29.93
N PRO A 243 6.88 -9.62 30.20
CA PRO A 243 8.04 -8.90 29.69
C PRO A 243 8.02 -8.91 28.15
N ASN A 244 8.42 -7.79 27.55
CA ASN A 244 8.65 -7.77 26.11
C ASN A 244 9.81 -8.72 25.80
N GLU A 245 9.56 -9.69 24.92
CA GLU A 245 10.62 -10.47 24.27
C GLU A 245 11.48 -9.50 23.46
N THR A 246 12.46 -8.90 24.13
CA THR A 246 13.55 -8.22 23.45
C THR A 246 14.26 -9.37 22.76
N LYS A 247 14.23 -9.40 21.42
CA LYS A 247 15.10 -10.29 20.65
C LYS A 247 16.52 -9.99 21.11
N GLU A 248 17.04 -10.77 22.05
CA GLU A 248 18.46 -10.74 22.34
C GLU A 248 19.15 -11.03 21.01
N PRO A 249 20.05 -10.15 20.53
CA PRO A 249 20.81 -10.46 19.34
C PRO A 249 21.54 -11.77 19.64
N SER A 250 21.27 -12.79 18.82
CA SER A 250 21.94 -14.08 18.91
C SER A 250 23.45 -13.84 18.86
N GLU A 251 24.11 -13.89 20.01
CA GLU A 251 25.56 -13.90 20.12
C GLU A 251 26.06 -15.26 19.63
N HIS A 252 26.08 -15.42 18.30
CA HIS A 252 26.98 -16.34 17.64
C HIS A 252 27.82 -15.50 16.67
N PRO A 253 29.05 -15.08 17.06
CA PRO A 253 30.06 -14.79 16.07
C PRO A 253 30.40 -16.13 15.41
N GLU A 254 30.01 -16.30 14.15
CA GLU A 254 30.67 -17.28 13.29
C GLU A 254 32.14 -16.85 13.16
N GLU A 255 33.03 -17.61 13.79
CA GLU A 255 34.46 -17.64 13.46
C GLU A 255 34.72 -18.60 12.29
#